data_AF-A0A928U777-F1
#
_entry.id   AF-A0A928U777-F1
#
_cell.length_a   1.000
_cell.length_b   1.000
_cell.length_c   1.000
_cell.angle_alpha   90.00
_cell.angle_beta   90.00
_cell.angle_gamma   90.00
#
_symmetry.space_group_name_H-M   'P 1'
#
loop_
_entity.id
_entity.type
_entity.pdbx_description
1 polymer ?
#
loop_
_entity_poly.entity_id
_entity_poly.type
_entity_poly.pdbx_seq_one_letter_code
_entity_poly.pdbx_strand_id
1 'polypeptide(L)'
;MNRFLFLKGRVFIIPVFVLFLTGGACFAKELITSARETEFLISAKASFEYYCSPCHGKNGDGRGTFYTIDLNPKPRNFTDAAYMATRPESDLIKSITNGTVSIGKSNLCPPWGNVFTENRIKELAGFIKGLSVEKTIKIAAAEKESVVEGGKTADLKTAFRWLFIAVITVALAGGAISEWKKLKSESV
;
A
#
# COMPACT_ATOMS: atom_id res chain seq x y z
N MET A 1 -27.56 -33.15 90.03
CA MET A 1 -26.10 -33.13 89.79
C MET A 1 -25.84 -32.90 88.31
N ASN A 2 -25.21 -31.75 88.01
CA ASN A 2 -24.35 -31.39 86.85
C ASN A 2 -24.76 -31.83 85.44
N ARG A 3 -25.26 -30.91 84.60
CA ARG A 3 -24.50 -30.06 83.63
C ARG A 3 -24.00 -30.83 82.41
N PHE A 4 -24.51 -30.50 81.21
CA PHE A 4 -23.69 -30.20 80.02
C PHE A 4 -24.52 -29.43 78.97
N LEU A 5 -23.89 -28.37 78.45
CA LEU A 5 -24.34 -27.46 77.40
C LEU A 5 -24.23 -28.13 76.01
N PHE A 6 -25.04 -27.73 75.02
CA PHE A 6 -24.60 -26.99 73.82
C PHE A 6 -25.72 -26.83 72.78
N LEU A 7 -25.66 -25.70 72.09
CA LEU A 7 -26.68 -25.02 71.29
C LEU A 7 -27.15 -25.76 70.02
N LYS A 8 -28.43 -25.55 69.68
CA LYS A 8 -29.03 -25.70 68.34
C LYS A 8 -28.21 -24.94 67.28
N GLY A 9 -27.51 -25.66 66.40
CA GLY A 9 -26.85 -25.11 65.22
C GLY A 9 -27.69 -25.37 63.96
N ARG A 10 -28.34 -24.31 63.45
CA ARG A 10 -29.05 -24.32 62.16
C ARG A 10 -28.01 -24.06 61.06
N VAL A 11 -27.70 -25.06 60.25
CA VAL A 11 -26.81 -24.93 59.09
C VAL A 11 -27.45 -23.96 58.10
N PHE A 12 -27.00 -22.70 58.09
CA PHE A 12 -27.35 -21.72 57.08
C PHE A 12 -26.34 -21.82 55.96
N ILE A 13 -26.78 -22.38 54.83
CA ILE A 13 -26.09 -22.30 53.54
C ILE A 13 -26.01 -20.81 53.21
N ILE A 14 -24.83 -20.20 53.38
CA ILE A 14 -24.59 -18.82 52.94
C ILE A 14 -24.63 -18.85 51.41
N PRO A 15 -25.54 -18.10 50.76
CA PRO A 15 -25.62 -18.11 49.32
C PRO A 15 -24.40 -17.36 48.77
N VAL A 16 -23.75 -17.95 47.75
CA VAL A 16 -22.74 -17.34 46.90
C VAL A 16 -23.41 -16.25 46.03
N PHE A 17 -23.99 -15.24 46.69
CA PHE A 17 -24.79 -14.19 46.05
C PHE A 17 -24.47 -12.79 46.57
N VAL A 18 -23.49 -12.67 47.48
CA VAL A 18 -22.98 -11.37 47.95
C VAL A 18 -21.64 -10.99 47.30
N LEU A 19 -20.98 -11.92 46.61
CA LEU A 19 -19.74 -11.64 45.87
C LEU A 19 -19.96 -11.12 44.44
N PHE A 20 -21.21 -10.87 44.03
CA PHE A 20 -21.54 -10.40 42.67
C PHE A 20 -22.11 -8.98 42.61
N LEU A 21 -22.35 -8.32 43.75
CA LEU A 21 -22.96 -6.99 43.79
C LEU A 21 -21.98 -5.82 44.04
N THR A 22 -20.73 -6.09 44.42
CA THR A 22 -19.72 -5.04 44.64
C THR A 22 -18.66 -4.92 43.53
N GLY A 23 -18.65 -5.84 42.54
CA GLY A 23 -17.66 -5.85 41.47
C GLY A 23 -18.07 -5.20 40.14
N GLY A 24 -19.36 -4.85 39.96
CA GLY A 24 -19.90 -4.45 38.65
C GLY A 24 -19.64 -3.00 38.23
N ALA A 25 -19.28 -2.10 39.15
CA ALA A 25 -19.21 -0.67 38.86
C ALA A 25 -17.86 -0.19 38.30
N CYS A 26 -16.78 -0.98 38.39
CA CYS A 26 -15.46 -0.56 37.91
C CYS A 26 -15.14 -0.97 36.46
N PHE A 27 -15.85 -1.93 35.86
CA PHE A 27 -15.52 -2.44 34.51
C PHE A 27 -16.06 -1.59 33.35
N ALA A 28 -16.93 -0.61 33.61
CA ALA A 28 -17.50 0.22 32.54
C ALA A 28 -16.53 1.30 32.00
N LYS A 29 -15.45 1.61 32.73
CA LYS A 29 -14.54 2.71 32.38
C LYS A 29 -13.40 2.30 31.44
N GLU A 30 -13.07 1.02 31.34
CA GLU A 30 -12.00 0.51 30.46
C GLU A 30 -12.46 0.28 29.01
N LEU A 31 -13.75 0.05 28.75
CA LEU A 31 -14.23 -0.28 27.40
C LEU A 31 -14.29 0.93 26.44
N ILE A 32 -14.27 2.17 26.94
CA ILE A 32 -14.34 3.39 26.11
C ILE A 32 -12.95 3.88 25.67
N THR A 33 -11.88 3.50 26.39
CA THR A 33 -10.49 3.83 26.07
C THR A 33 -9.99 3.13 24.78
N SER A 34 -10.60 1.99 24.42
CA SER A 34 -10.19 1.12 23.31
C SER A 34 -10.25 1.77 21.92
N ALA A 35 -11.30 2.50 21.56
CA ALA A 35 -11.45 2.98 20.17
C ALA A 35 -10.42 4.07 19.79
N ARG A 36 -10.12 4.99 20.71
CA ARG A 36 -9.15 6.08 20.49
C ARG A 36 -7.70 5.60 20.62
N GLU A 37 -7.45 4.63 21.49
CA GLU A 37 -6.12 4.06 21.66
C GLU A 37 -5.76 3.12 20.49
N THR A 38 -6.74 2.42 19.90
CA THR A 38 -6.54 1.67 18.66
C THR A 38 -6.18 2.60 17.47
N GLU A 39 -6.73 3.81 17.44
CA GLU A 39 -6.41 4.82 16.41
C GLU A 39 -4.95 5.31 16.50
N PHE A 40 -4.39 5.41 17.71
CA PHE A 40 -2.97 5.66 17.92
C PHE A 40 -2.10 4.51 17.37
N LEU A 41 -2.54 3.26 17.53
CA LEU A 41 -1.80 2.06 17.10
C LEU A 41 -1.85 1.79 15.58
N ILE A 42 -2.83 2.31 14.83
CA ILE A 42 -2.93 2.12 13.37
C ILE A 42 -1.98 3.10 12.66
N SER A 43 -0.99 2.60 11.91
CA SER A 43 -0.08 3.44 11.12
C SER A 43 -0.77 4.33 10.09
N ALA A 44 -0.14 5.43 9.67
CA ALA A 44 -0.71 6.35 8.67
C ALA A 44 -1.01 5.66 7.34
N LYS A 45 -0.17 4.70 6.94
CA LYS A 45 -0.42 3.85 5.77
C LYS A 45 -1.70 3.04 5.93
N ALA A 46 -1.88 2.37 7.07
CA ALA A 46 -3.07 1.57 7.33
C ALA A 46 -4.34 2.45 7.43
N SER A 47 -4.24 3.64 8.02
CA SER A 47 -5.33 4.62 8.02
C SER A 47 -5.66 5.09 6.60
N PHE A 48 -4.67 5.37 5.77
CA PHE A 48 -4.89 5.74 4.37
C PHE A 48 -5.56 4.60 3.59
N GLU A 49 -5.08 3.37 3.76
CA GLU A 49 -5.64 2.18 3.12
C GLU A 49 -7.11 1.96 3.50
N TYR A 50 -7.47 2.16 4.78
CA TYR A 50 -8.83 1.96 5.24
C TYR A 50 -9.77 3.12 4.87
N TYR A 51 -9.38 4.36 5.14
CA TYR A 51 -10.28 5.52 5.04
C TYR A 51 -10.20 6.25 3.70
N CYS A 52 -9.01 6.32 3.09
CA CYS A 52 -8.77 7.17 1.93
C CYS A 52 -8.76 6.39 0.61
N SER A 53 -8.17 5.19 0.61
CA SER A 53 -7.99 4.36 -0.59
C SER A 53 -9.29 3.91 -1.27
N PRO A 54 -10.45 3.77 -0.58
CA PRO A 54 -11.70 3.44 -1.26
C PRO A 54 -12.07 4.46 -2.34
N CYS A 55 -11.71 5.74 -2.17
CA CYS A 55 -11.91 6.78 -3.17
C CYS A 55 -10.62 7.11 -3.95
N HIS A 56 -9.49 7.22 -3.26
CA HIS A 56 -8.22 7.67 -3.86
C HIS A 56 -7.36 6.56 -4.45
N GLY A 57 -7.74 5.28 -4.30
CA GLY A 57 -6.96 4.13 -4.75
C GLY A 57 -5.88 3.73 -3.75
N LYS A 58 -5.51 2.44 -3.74
CA LYS A 58 -4.45 1.91 -2.86
C LYS A 58 -3.10 2.60 -3.06
N ASN A 59 -2.83 3.03 -4.28
CA ASN A 59 -1.59 3.76 -4.64
C ASN A 59 -1.77 5.29 -4.63
N GLY A 60 -2.95 5.79 -4.24
CA GLY A 60 -3.27 7.22 -4.30
C GLY A 60 -3.38 7.80 -5.71
N ASP A 61 -3.65 6.97 -6.72
CA ASP A 61 -3.73 7.39 -8.12
C ASP A 61 -5.08 8.01 -8.51
N GLY A 62 -5.98 8.18 -7.54
CA GLY A 62 -7.32 8.69 -7.72
C GLY A 62 -8.30 7.67 -8.28
N ARG A 63 -7.94 6.37 -8.35
CA ARG A 63 -8.76 5.29 -8.94
C ARG A 63 -9.19 4.26 -7.90
N GLY A 64 -9.81 4.71 -6.81
CA GLY A 64 -10.36 3.83 -5.77
C GLY A 64 -11.59 3.02 -6.23
N THR A 65 -12.03 2.03 -5.47
CA THR A 65 -13.24 1.25 -5.83
C THR A 65 -14.48 2.14 -5.98
N PHE A 66 -14.60 3.19 -5.16
CA PHE A 66 -15.68 4.19 -5.24
C PHE A 66 -15.42 5.31 -6.25
N TYR A 67 -14.28 5.30 -6.96
CA TYR A 67 -14.06 6.16 -8.13
C TYR A 67 -15.10 5.91 -9.24
N THR A 68 -15.70 4.72 -9.30
CA THR A 68 -16.69 4.33 -10.30
C THR A 68 -18.10 4.88 -10.04
N ILE A 69 -18.36 5.51 -8.89
CA ILE A 69 -19.68 6.05 -8.50
C ILE A 69 -19.97 7.42 -9.16
N ASP A 70 -19.35 7.75 -10.30
CA ASP A 70 -19.56 9.03 -11.02
C ASP A 70 -19.35 10.30 -10.15
N LEU A 71 -18.38 10.26 -9.24
CA LEU A 71 -18.00 11.45 -8.47
C LEU A 71 -17.46 12.55 -9.39
N ASN A 72 -18.13 13.71 -9.38
CA ASN A 72 -17.72 14.91 -10.12
C ASN A 72 -17.53 16.11 -9.16
N PRO A 73 -16.30 16.61 -8.96
CA PRO A 73 -15.04 16.19 -9.59
C PRO A 73 -14.53 14.85 -9.05
N LYS A 74 -13.72 14.17 -9.88
CA LYS A 74 -13.06 12.91 -9.51
C LYS A 74 -12.08 13.09 -8.34
N PRO A 75 -11.88 12.05 -7.50
CA PRO A 75 -10.84 12.04 -6.47
C PRO A 75 -9.47 12.41 -7.03
N ARG A 76 -8.71 13.19 -6.26
CA ARG A 76 -7.39 13.66 -6.68
C ARG A 76 -6.40 12.50 -6.77
N ASN A 77 -5.63 12.48 -7.86
CA ASN A 77 -4.42 11.67 -7.99
C ASN A 77 -3.27 12.34 -7.21
N PHE A 78 -2.85 11.72 -6.11
CA PHE A 78 -1.74 12.14 -5.25
C PHE A 78 -0.37 11.72 -5.79
N THR A 79 -0.32 10.89 -6.83
CA THR A 79 0.94 10.53 -7.51
C THR A 79 1.37 11.55 -8.57
N ASP A 80 0.57 12.60 -8.79
CA ASP A 80 0.88 13.73 -9.66
C ASP A 80 1.84 14.69 -8.94
N ALA A 81 3.14 14.49 -9.13
CA ALA A 81 4.18 15.26 -8.46
C ALA A 81 4.10 16.76 -8.76
N ALA A 82 3.76 17.15 -9.99
CA ALA A 82 3.65 18.56 -10.38
C ALA A 82 2.50 19.25 -9.61
N TYR A 83 1.33 18.61 -9.57
CA TYR A 83 0.21 19.13 -8.78
C TYR A 83 0.55 19.16 -7.28
N MET A 84 1.05 18.04 -6.75
CA MET A 84 1.36 17.92 -5.33
C MET A 84 2.44 18.89 -4.88
N ALA A 85 3.41 19.26 -5.73
CA ALA A 85 4.40 20.29 -5.42
C ALA A 85 3.76 21.66 -5.13
N THR A 86 2.66 22.01 -5.81
CA THR A 86 1.92 23.27 -5.57
C THR A 86 1.07 23.25 -4.31
N ARG A 87 0.92 22.11 -3.65
CA ARG A 87 0.10 21.96 -2.46
C ARG A 87 0.99 21.94 -1.21
N PRO A 88 0.92 22.95 -0.32
CA PRO A 88 1.62 22.89 0.94
C PRO A 88 1.01 21.80 1.83
N GLU A 89 1.81 21.26 2.75
CA GLU A 89 1.34 20.24 3.70
C GLU A 89 0.20 20.78 4.59
N SER A 90 0.22 22.07 4.90
CA SER A 90 -0.87 22.75 5.63
C SER A 90 -2.23 22.63 4.94
N ASP A 91 -2.27 22.66 3.60
CA ASP A 91 -3.51 22.48 2.84
C ASP A 91 -4.03 21.05 2.98
N LEU A 92 -3.12 20.06 2.98
CA LEU A 92 -3.49 18.66 3.18
C LEU A 92 -4.04 18.46 4.58
N ILE A 93 -3.34 18.92 5.62
CA ILE A 93 -3.79 18.88 7.01
C ILE A 93 -5.17 19.53 7.12
N LYS A 94 -5.33 20.76 6.63
CA LYS A 94 -6.60 21.49 6.68
C LYS A 94 -7.73 20.72 5.97
N SER A 95 -7.44 20.15 4.80
CA SER A 95 -8.42 19.38 4.03
C SER A 95 -8.81 18.05 4.68
N ILE A 96 -7.89 17.38 5.39
CA ILE A 96 -8.17 16.16 6.13
C ILE A 96 -8.99 16.51 7.38
N THR A 97 -8.59 17.53 8.13
CA THR A 97 -9.30 17.95 9.36
C THR A 97 -10.72 18.42 9.05
N ASN A 98 -10.87 19.35 8.10
CA ASN A 98 -12.09 20.13 7.89
C ASN A 98 -12.79 19.82 6.56
N GLY A 99 -12.34 18.79 5.85
CA GLY A 99 -12.86 18.44 4.53
C GLY A 99 -12.35 19.38 3.45
N THR A 100 -12.59 18.99 2.20
CA THR A 100 -12.04 19.69 1.02
C THR A 100 -12.66 21.07 0.75
N VAL A 101 -13.86 21.36 1.28
CA VAL A 101 -14.44 22.72 1.27
C VAL A 101 -13.56 23.74 1.97
N SER A 102 -12.83 23.34 3.02
CA SER A 102 -11.99 24.25 3.81
C SER A 102 -10.82 24.86 3.03
N ILE A 103 -10.48 24.29 1.88
CA ILE A 103 -9.46 24.76 0.94
C ILE A 103 -10.07 25.18 -0.40
N GLY A 104 -11.37 25.50 -0.43
CA GLY A 104 -12.08 25.97 -1.62
C GLY A 104 -12.22 24.93 -2.73
N LYS A 105 -12.32 23.64 -2.36
CA LYS A 105 -12.56 22.52 -3.30
C LYS A 105 -13.97 21.96 -3.09
N SER A 106 -14.30 20.87 -3.80
CA SER A 106 -15.61 20.23 -3.70
C SER A 106 -15.91 19.77 -2.26
N ASN A 107 -17.17 19.46 -1.98
CA ASN A 107 -17.62 18.93 -0.69
C ASN A 107 -17.61 17.39 -0.62
N LEU A 108 -17.05 16.72 -1.64
CA LEU A 108 -17.12 15.26 -1.77
C LEU A 108 -16.16 14.51 -0.85
N CYS A 109 -15.04 15.13 -0.45
CA CYS A 109 -14.16 14.55 0.56
C CYS A 109 -14.50 15.15 1.94
N PRO A 110 -15.08 14.35 2.86
CA PRO A 110 -15.62 14.82 4.12
C PRO A 110 -14.52 15.20 5.13
N PRO A 111 -14.86 15.92 6.21
CA PRO A 111 -13.94 16.17 7.32
C PRO A 111 -13.66 14.91 8.14
N TRP A 112 -12.40 14.72 8.50
CA TRP A 112 -11.91 13.60 9.33
C TRP A 112 -11.36 14.05 10.69
N GLY A 113 -11.46 15.34 11.04
CA GLY A 113 -10.91 15.88 12.30
C GLY A 113 -11.52 15.30 13.58
N ASN A 114 -12.72 14.72 13.50
CA ASN A 114 -13.37 14.03 14.62
C ASN A 114 -13.07 12.52 14.64
N VAL A 115 -12.45 12.01 13.57
CA VAL A 115 -12.08 10.59 13.42
C VAL A 115 -10.60 10.39 13.73
N PHE A 116 -9.76 11.37 13.39
CA PHE A 116 -8.32 11.29 13.58
C PHE A 116 -7.78 12.29 14.60
N THR A 117 -6.78 11.85 15.37
CA THR A 117 -5.95 12.76 16.18
C THR A 117 -5.14 13.71 15.30
N GLU A 118 -4.76 14.89 15.82
CA GLU A 118 -3.94 15.85 15.08
C GLU A 118 -2.61 15.27 14.59
N ASN A 119 -1.98 14.40 15.39
CA ASN A 119 -0.75 13.72 15.01
C ASN A 119 -1.00 12.76 13.84
N ARG A 120 -2.07 11.95 13.91
CA ARG A 120 -2.46 11.05 12.81
C ARG A 120 -2.74 11.81 11.51
N ILE A 121 -3.37 12.98 11.60
CA ILE A 121 -3.63 13.85 10.43
C ILE A 121 -2.32 14.35 9.81
N LYS A 122 -1.35 14.79 10.61
CA LYS A 122 -0.03 15.21 10.12
C LYS A 122 0.70 14.04 9.46
N GLU A 123 0.70 12.87 10.09
CA GLU A 123 1.33 11.67 9.51
C GLU A 123 0.64 11.24 8.19
N LEU A 124 -0.68 11.35 8.09
CA LEU A 124 -1.43 11.13 6.86
C LEU A 124 -1.06 12.13 5.76
N ALA A 125 -0.94 13.42 6.10
CA ALA A 125 -0.53 14.45 5.15
C ALA A 125 0.88 14.19 4.60
N GLY A 126 1.83 13.82 5.47
CA GLY A 126 3.17 13.41 5.09
C GLY A 126 3.18 12.16 4.21
N PHE A 127 2.38 11.14 4.58
CA PHE A 127 2.23 9.91 3.78
C PHE A 127 1.70 10.22 2.37
N ILE A 128 0.63 11.02 2.26
CA ILE A 128 0.03 11.43 0.98
C ILE A 128 1.04 12.19 0.11
N LYS A 129 1.85 13.08 0.69
CA LYS A 129 2.95 13.74 -0.02
C LYS A 129 3.99 12.74 -0.54
N GLY A 130 4.35 11.77 0.28
CA GLY A 130 5.32 10.72 -0.04
C GLY A 130 4.93 9.86 -1.25
N LEU A 131 3.64 9.66 -1.51
CA LEU A 131 3.15 8.89 -2.66
C LEU A 131 3.63 9.43 -4.02
N SER A 132 3.78 10.76 -4.13
CA SER A 132 4.32 11.39 -5.35
C SER A 132 5.82 11.10 -5.53
N VAL A 133 6.58 11.07 -4.43
CA VAL A 133 8.02 10.82 -4.43
C VAL A 133 8.32 9.35 -4.71
N GLU A 134 7.57 8.43 -4.09
CA GLU A 134 7.72 6.99 -4.32
C GLU A 134 7.53 6.64 -5.81
N LYS A 135 6.53 7.23 -6.47
CA LYS A 135 6.34 7.01 -7.92
C LYS A 135 7.52 7.53 -8.74
N THR A 136 8.04 8.71 -8.43
CA THR A 136 9.23 9.24 -9.12
C THR A 136 10.45 8.34 -8.92
N ILE A 137 10.65 7.81 -7.71
CA ILE A 137 11.73 6.85 -7.44
C ILE A 137 11.54 5.56 -8.24
N LYS A 138 10.32 5.02 -8.29
CA LYS A 138 10.02 3.80 -9.07
C LYS A 138 10.22 4.00 -10.57
N ILE A 139 9.81 5.15 -11.12
CA ILE A 139 10.04 5.49 -12.53
C ILE A 139 11.55 5.59 -12.80
N ALA A 140 12.29 6.29 -11.94
CA ALA A 140 13.74 6.42 -12.07
C ALA A 140 14.48 5.08 -11.93
N ALA A 141 13.97 4.15 -11.12
CA ALA A 141 14.51 2.80 -10.99
C ALA A 141 14.21 1.95 -12.23
N ALA A 142 12.97 1.97 -12.72
CA ALA A 142 12.56 1.22 -13.92
C ALA A 142 13.27 1.71 -15.19
N GLU A 143 13.55 3.01 -15.29
CA GLU A 143 14.31 3.58 -16.39
C GLU A 143 15.77 3.13 -16.35
N LYS A 144 16.39 3.07 -15.17
CA LYS A 144 17.74 2.53 -15.00
C LYS A 144 17.83 1.04 -15.37
N GLU A 145 16.81 0.26 -15.05
CA GLU A 145 16.77 -1.17 -15.36
C GLU A 145 16.60 -1.42 -16.87
N SER A 146 15.71 -0.68 -17.54
CA SER A 146 15.50 -0.82 -19.00
C SER A 146 16.71 -0.39 -19.85
N VAL A 147 17.49 0.59 -19.39
CA VAL A 147 18.74 1.01 -20.06
C VAL A 147 19.84 -0.05 -19.91
N VAL A 148 19.95 -0.72 -18.76
CA VAL A 148 20.97 -1.74 -18.50
C VAL A 148 20.68 -3.03 -19.27
N GLU A 149 19.40 -3.43 -19.38
CA GLU A 149 19.01 -4.64 -20.11
C GLU A 149 19.02 -4.43 -21.63
N GLY A 150 18.63 -3.24 -22.10
CA GLY A 150 18.68 -2.89 -23.52
C GLY A 150 20.10 -2.89 -24.11
N GLY A 151 21.09 -2.45 -23.33
CA GLY A 151 22.49 -2.38 -23.78
C GLY A 151 23.15 -3.75 -23.97
N LYS A 152 23.01 -4.67 -23.00
CA LYS A 152 23.63 -6.00 -23.08
C LYS A 152 22.93 -6.95 -24.06
N THR A 153 21.60 -6.87 -24.16
CA THR A 153 20.82 -7.79 -25.00
C THR A 153 20.94 -7.45 -26.49
N ALA A 154 21.10 -6.18 -26.85
CA ALA A 154 21.30 -5.74 -28.23
C ALA A 154 22.66 -6.20 -28.79
N ASP A 155 23.71 -6.13 -27.98
CA ASP A 155 25.07 -6.48 -28.41
C ASP A 155 25.23 -8.00 -28.56
N LEU A 156 24.67 -8.78 -27.63
CA LEU A 156 24.64 -10.24 -27.71
C LEU A 156 23.84 -10.75 -28.92
N LYS A 157 22.64 -10.20 -29.16
CA LYS A 157 21.83 -10.59 -30.34
C LYS A 157 22.53 -10.25 -31.65
N THR A 158 23.24 -9.12 -31.70
CA THR A 158 24.00 -8.71 -32.88
C THR A 158 25.18 -9.65 -33.12
N ALA A 159 25.90 -10.05 -32.06
CA ALA A 159 26.98 -11.03 -32.14
C ALA A 159 26.50 -12.41 -32.64
N PHE A 160 25.36 -12.90 -32.11
CA PHE A 160 24.78 -14.16 -32.58
C PHE A 160 24.32 -14.10 -34.04
N ARG A 161 23.81 -12.96 -34.50
CA ARG A 161 23.39 -12.78 -35.90
C ARG A 161 24.59 -12.87 -36.86
N TRP A 162 25.70 -12.22 -36.52
CA TRP A 162 26.92 -12.30 -37.34
C TRP A 162 27.58 -13.68 -37.30
N LEU A 163 27.56 -14.35 -36.15
CA LEU A 163 28.03 -15.73 -36.04
C LEU A 163 27.23 -16.68 -36.93
N PHE A 164 25.90 -16.56 -36.91
CA PHE A 164 25.02 -17.38 -37.74
C PHE A 164 25.25 -17.14 -39.24
N ILE A 165 25.39 -15.88 -39.65
CA ILE A 165 25.72 -15.53 -41.04
C ILE A 165 27.07 -16.12 -41.44
N ALA A 166 28.11 -15.97 -40.62
CA ALA A 166 29.43 -16.50 -40.91
C ALA A 166 29.43 -18.02 -41.10
N VAL A 167 28.71 -18.76 -40.23
CA VAL A 167 28.59 -20.22 -40.35
C VAL A 167 27.90 -20.62 -41.65
N ILE A 168 26.80 -19.96 -42.02
CA ILE A 168 26.10 -20.24 -43.28
C ILE A 168 26.99 -19.94 -44.49
N THR A 169 27.70 -18.80 -44.49
CA THR A 169 28.58 -18.43 -45.61
C THR A 169 29.70 -19.45 -45.78
N VAL A 170 30.30 -19.93 -44.69
CA VAL A 170 31.35 -20.96 -44.75
C VAL A 170 30.80 -22.28 -45.27
N ALA A 171 29.62 -22.70 -44.82
CA ALA A 171 29.00 -23.95 -45.29
C ALA A 171 28.68 -23.90 -46.80
N LEU A 172 28.12 -22.78 -47.27
CA LEU A 172 27.81 -22.59 -48.69
C LEU A 172 29.08 -22.51 -49.54
N ALA A 173 30.11 -21.78 -49.08
CA ALA A 173 31.39 -21.70 -49.79
C ALA A 173 32.09 -23.06 -49.84
N GLY A 174 32.07 -23.82 -48.74
CA GLY A 174 32.62 -25.17 -48.68
C GLY A 174 31.95 -26.12 -49.68
N GLY A 175 30.61 -26.11 -49.73
CA GLY A 175 29.84 -26.89 -50.71
C GLY A 175 30.11 -26.50 -52.15
N ALA A 176 30.20 -25.19 -52.44
CA ALA A 176 30.54 -24.70 -53.77
C ALA A 176 31.96 -25.15 -54.20
N ILE A 177 32.94 -25.08 -53.29
CA ILE A 177 34.32 -25.50 -53.57
C ILE A 177 34.41 -27.02 -53.80
N SER A 178 33.68 -27.84 -53.05
CA SER A 178 33.70 -29.29 -53.25
C SER A 178 33.12 -29.69 -54.60
N GLU A 179 32.03 -29.07 -55.02
CA GLU A 179 31.44 -29.36 -56.35
C GLU A 179 32.33 -28.86 -57.49
N TRP A 180 32.96 -27.70 -57.33
CA TRP A 180 33.89 -27.19 -58.34
C TRP A 180 35.12 -28.09 -58.52
N LYS A 181 35.63 -28.68 -57.43
CA LYS A 181 36.72 -29.68 -57.49
C LYS A 181 36.29 -30.94 -58.23
N LYS A 182 35.06 -31.42 -58.00
CA LYS A 182 34.50 -32.60 -58.66
C LYS A 182 34.36 -32.40 -60.17
N LEU A 183 33.75 -31.28 -60.58
CA LEU A 183 33.61 -30.94 -62.00
C LEU A 183 34.96 -30.83 -62.72
N LYS A 184 35.98 -30.27 -62.05
CA LYS A 184 37.33 -30.17 -62.61
C LYS A 184 38.00 -31.54 -62.82
N SER A 185 37.78 -32.49 -61.92
CA SER A 185 38.32 -33.86 -62.08
C SER A 185 37.61 -34.68 -63.15
N GLU A 186 36.35 -34.38 -63.47
CA GLU A 186 35.58 -35.05 -64.54
C GLU A 186 35.84 -34.44 -65.93
N SER A 187 36.47 -33.27 -66.01
CA SER A 187 36.76 -32.54 -67.27
C SER A 187 38.11 -32.85 -67.93
N VAL A 188 38.89 -33.79 -67.38
CA VAL A 188 40.18 -34.26 -67.90
C VAL A 188 40.02 -35.70 -68.39
#